data_AF-A0A960X168-F1
#
_entry.id   AF-A0A960X168-F1
#
_cell.length_a   1.000
_cell.length_b   1.000
_cell.length_c   1.000
_cell.angle_alpha   90.00
_cell.angle_beta   90.00
_cell.angle_gamma   90.00
#
_symmetry.space_group_name_H-M   'P 1'
#
loop_
_entity.id
_entity.type
_entity.pdbx_description
1 polymer ?
#
loop_
_entity_poly.entity_id
_entity_poly.type
_entity_poly.pdbx_seq_one_letter_code
_entity_poly.pdbx_strand_id
1 'polypeptide(L)'
;SPLLHSLVSIETPNSLLDATPPTVWNITLRDPKEAVSLAKVPVVGDHGAHYRHAREVPDAWLVESDSQFEHFIFYRGTGNHYLPVNVVNTRDDIWEMGHTVVDTSHLRAFQVHVKGAQLRWAETPPIPRFGSAVAETSSSSDPAKFDSSQSNLVKSLTTALTEEGLTPAEAAAMVHTWEDAWMKEDGTRLLVLLPQESIDAVLPLSITPQPAETRRVFVARLELLNTTTESHIGRLLDAWPNLSDEDKTFAKSLGRIKSAAFGRAVQIQHNKLLQRSGEVQAALEQ
;
A
#
# COMPACT_ATOMS: atom_id res chain seq x y z
N SER A 1 11.99 -11.28 39.28
CA SER A 1 11.95 -9.84 38.98
C SER A 1 10.49 -9.44 38.89
N PRO A 2 10.01 -8.36 39.51
CA PRO A 2 8.58 -8.07 39.51
C PRO A 2 8.14 -7.76 38.07
N LEU A 3 7.06 -8.41 37.65
CA LEU A 3 6.39 -8.21 36.36
C LEU A 3 6.04 -6.72 36.23
N LEU A 4 6.80 -5.99 35.42
CA LEU A 4 6.52 -4.61 35.03
C LEU A 4 5.29 -4.63 34.14
N HIS A 5 4.12 -4.46 34.75
CA HIS A 5 2.89 -4.17 34.02
C HIS A 5 2.90 -2.67 33.76
N SER A 6 3.23 -2.25 32.54
CA SER A 6 3.09 -0.85 32.14
C SER A 6 1.75 -0.66 31.43
N LEU A 7 0.96 0.28 31.94
CA LEU A 7 -0.15 0.84 31.18
C LEU A 7 0.45 1.77 30.12
N VAL A 8 0.07 1.58 28.86
CA VAL A 8 0.49 2.43 27.75
C VAL A 8 -0.74 3.07 27.11
N SER A 9 -0.70 4.38 26.92
CA SER A 9 -1.72 5.13 26.17
C SER A 9 -1.17 5.47 24.79
N ILE A 10 -1.94 5.16 23.74
CA ILE A 10 -1.61 5.49 22.35
C ILE A 10 -2.68 6.45 21.83
N GLU A 11 -2.26 7.57 21.24
CA GLU A 11 -3.15 8.58 20.65
C GLU A 11 -2.78 8.83 19.18
N THR A 12 -3.79 8.94 18.31
CA THR A 12 -3.61 9.45 16.94
C THR A 12 -4.29 10.83 16.80
N PRO A 13 -3.54 11.94 16.82
CA PRO A 13 -4.09 13.27 16.56
C PRO A 13 -4.71 13.38 15.15
N ASN A 14 -5.59 14.36 14.96
CA ASN A 14 -6.16 14.61 13.64
C ASN A 14 -5.15 15.22 12.68
N SER A 15 -5.31 14.91 11.39
CA SER A 15 -4.87 15.84 10.35
C SER A 15 -5.72 17.12 10.47
N LEU A 16 -5.13 18.28 10.15
CA LEU A 16 -5.70 19.63 10.35
C LEU A 16 -7.07 19.91 9.68
N LEU A 17 -7.75 18.90 9.11
CA LEU A 17 -8.94 19.03 8.28
C LEU A 17 -10.19 18.31 8.79
N ASP A 18 -10.15 17.51 9.86
CA ASP A 18 -11.36 16.87 10.42
C ASP A 18 -11.41 16.94 11.96
N ALA A 19 -12.53 17.44 12.50
CA ALA A 19 -12.73 17.73 13.93
C ALA A 19 -13.15 16.50 14.77
N THR A 20 -12.60 15.32 14.49
CA THR A 20 -12.92 14.09 15.24
C THR A 20 -12.03 13.99 16.48
N PRO A 21 -12.49 13.64 17.69
CA PRO A 21 -11.56 13.44 18.80
C PRO A 21 -10.50 12.36 18.47
N PRO A 22 -9.24 12.50 18.94
CA PRO A 22 -8.21 11.50 18.70
C PRO A 22 -8.67 10.15 19.23
N THR A 23 -8.37 9.08 18.51
CA THR A 23 -8.61 7.73 19.03
C THR A 23 -7.54 7.43 20.07
N VAL A 24 -7.96 7.00 21.26
CA VAL A 24 -7.09 6.68 22.38
C VAL A 24 -7.23 5.21 22.75
N TRP A 25 -6.11 4.50 22.82
CA TRP A 25 -6.06 3.12 23.30
C TRP A 25 -5.26 3.04 24.59
N ASN A 26 -5.84 2.42 25.62
CA ASN A 26 -5.13 2.05 26.84
C ASN A 26 -4.87 0.55 26.81
N ILE A 27 -3.60 0.17 26.78
CA ILE A 27 -3.16 -1.22 26.69
C ILE A 27 -2.24 -1.55 27.86
N THR A 28 -2.10 -2.84 28.16
CA THR A 28 -1.07 -3.36 29.06
C THR A 28 -0.04 -4.13 28.24
N LEU A 29 1.25 -3.85 28.45
CA LEU A 29 2.31 -4.64 27.83
C LEU A 29 2.71 -5.83 28.73
N ARG A 30 2.88 -7.00 28.13
CA ARG A 30 3.37 -8.22 28.80
C ARG A 30 4.66 -8.70 28.17
N ASP A 31 5.51 -9.30 29.00
CA ASP A 31 6.78 -9.87 28.57
C ASP A 31 6.53 -10.92 27.46
N PRO A 32 7.26 -10.85 26.32
CA PRO A 32 7.10 -11.81 25.23
C PRO A 32 7.29 -13.27 25.64
N LYS A 33 7.97 -13.53 26.76
CA LYS A 33 8.29 -14.88 27.26
C LYS A 33 7.37 -15.34 28.39
N GLU A 34 6.38 -14.53 28.79
CA GLU A 34 5.42 -14.91 29.82
C GLU A 34 4.47 -16.00 29.27
N ALA A 35 4.75 -17.26 29.62
CA ALA A 35 4.03 -18.43 29.09
C ALA A 35 2.51 -18.35 29.25
N VAL A 36 2.01 -17.79 30.36
CA VAL A 36 0.56 -17.64 30.62
C VAL A 36 -0.08 -16.66 29.64
N SER A 37 0.62 -15.60 29.27
CA SER A 37 0.14 -14.59 28.32
C SER A 37 0.27 -15.09 26.89
N LEU A 38 1.41 -15.72 26.54
CA LEU A 38 1.62 -16.37 25.24
C LEU A 38 0.53 -17.41 24.91
N ALA A 39 0.11 -18.21 25.89
CA ALA A 39 -0.93 -19.22 25.70
C ALA A 39 -2.30 -18.63 25.32
N LYS A 40 -2.50 -17.32 25.50
CA LYS A 40 -3.73 -16.60 25.13
C LYS A 40 -3.64 -15.90 23.78
N VAL A 41 -2.45 -15.80 23.20
CA VAL A 41 -2.27 -15.22 21.86
C VAL A 41 -2.91 -16.16 20.83
N PRO A 42 -3.75 -15.66 19.91
CA PRO A 42 -4.31 -16.48 18.85
C PRO A 42 -3.23 -17.13 17.99
N VAL A 43 -3.36 -18.43 17.74
CA VAL A 43 -2.39 -19.16 16.92
C VAL A 43 -2.34 -18.63 15.49
N VAL A 44 -1.14 -18.62 14.92
CA VAL A 44 -0.97 -18.45 13.48
C VAL A 44 -1.54 -19.71 12.81
N GLY A 45 -2.54 -19.51 11.93
CA GLY A 45 -3.13 -20.61 11.16
C GLY A 45 -2.32 -20.92 9.90
N ASP A 46 -2.86 -21.76 9.04
CA ASP A 46 -2.27 -22.04 7.72
C ASP A 46 -2.19 -20.79 6.83
N HIS A 47 -1.34 -20.86 5.80
CA HIS A 47 -1.21 -19.84 4.76
C HIS A 47 -2.58 -19.48 4.17
N GLY A 48 -2.89 -18.18 4.12
CA GLY A 48 -4.20 -17.65 3.71
C GLY A 48 -5.02 -17.03 4.84
N ALA A 49 -4.60 -17.16 6.09
CA ALA A 49 -5.13 -16.39 7.20
C ALA A 49 -4.45 -15.02 7.29
N HIS A 50 -4.57 -14.20 6.24
CA HIS A 50 -3.74 -13.01 5.91
C HIS A 50 -3.11 -12.29 7.11
N TYR A 51 -3.90 -11.73 8.02
CA TYR A 51 -3.38 -10.92 9.14
C TYR A 51 -2.79 -11.71 10.30
N ARG A 52 -2.86 -13.04 10.30
CA ARG A 52 -2.33 -13.84 11.40
C ARG A 52 -0.81 -13.93 11.37
N HIS A 53 -0.18 -13.83 10.21
CA HIS A 53 1.27 -13.89 10.07
C HIS A 53 1.98 -12.71 10.74
N ALA A 54 1.30 -11.57 10.95
CA ALA A 54 1.83 -10.48 11.73
C ALA A 54 2.13 -10.84 13.21
N ARG A 55 1.68 -12.01 13.69
CA ARG A 55 2.05 -12.57 15.00
C ARG A 55 3.38 -13.32 15.00
N GLU A 56 4.02 -13.54 13.85
CA GLU A 56 5.28 -14.28 13.72
C GLU A 56 6.50 -13.43 14.17
N VAL A 57 6.36 -12.73 15.29
CA VAL A 57 7.36 -11.82 15.86
C VAL A 57 7.59 -12.20 17.33
N PRO A 58 8.40 -13.23 17.60
CA PRO A 58 8.48 -13.87 18.92
C PRO A 58 9.01 -12.94 20.02
N ASP A 59 9.81 -11.94 19.65
CA ASP A 59 10.40 -10.97 20.58
C ASP A 59 9.53 -9.72 20.80
N ALA A 60 8.38 -9.61 20.12
CA ALA A 60 7.45 -8.49 20.31
C ALA A 60 6.72 -8.61 21.65
N TRP A 61 6.64 -7.49 22.37
CA TRP A 61 5.84 -7.38 23.59
C TRP A 61 4.38 -7.71 23.30
N LEU A 62 3.73 -8.44 24.21
CA LEU A 62 2.33 -8.77 24.04
C LEU A 62 1.49 -7.59 24.48
N VAL A 63 0.54 -7.22 23.64
CA VAL A 63 -0.46 -6.19 23.89
C VAL A 63 -1.69 -6.87 24.50
N GLU A 64 -2.02 -6.48 25.72
CA GLU A 64 -3.26 -6.87 26.39
C GLU A 64 -4.25 -5.70 26.38
N SER A 65 -5.47 -5.98 25.91
CA SER A 65 -6.60 -5.06 25.99
C SER A 65 -7.89 -5.87 26.17
N ASP A 66 -8.72 -5.54 27.15
CA ASP A 66 -9.97 -6.25 27.45
C ASP A 66 -9.84 -7.79 27.51
N SER A 67 -8.78 -8.28 28.16
CA SER A 67 -8.41 -9.72 28.24
C SER A 67 -8.07 -10.40 26.91
N GLN A 68 -7.95 -9.64 25.82
CA GLN A 68 -7.42 -10.10 24.54
C GLN A 68 -5.91 -9.87 24.50
N PHE A 69 -5.19 -10.76 23.82
CA PHE A 69 -3.73 -10.75 23.73
C PHE A 69 -3.29 -10.77 22.28
N GLU A 70 -2.34 -9.92 21.92
CA GLU A 70 -1.86 -9.77 20.56
C GLU A 70 -0.36 -9.43 20.51
N HIS A 71 0.35 -9.78 19.44
CA HIS A 71 1.76 -9.37 19.26
C HIS A 71 1.91 -7.97 18.66
N PHE A 72 0.88 -7.44 18.00
CA PHE A 72 0.97 -6.22 17.21
C PHE A 72 -0.32 -5.43 17.24
N ILE A 73 -0.20 -4.11 17.13
CA ILE A 73 -1.34 -3.21 16.90
C ILE A 73 -1.32 -2.88 15.41
N PHE A 74 -2.38 -3.28 14.72
CA PHE A 74 -2.47 -3.10 13.28
C PHE A 74 -3.47 -2.00 12.94
N TYR A 75 -2.97 -0.93 12.34
CA TYR A 75 -3.82 0.07 11.72
C TYR A 75 -4.08 -0.31 10.26
N ARG A 76 -5.35 -0.45 9.89
CA ARG A 76 -5.78 -0.55 8.49
C ARG A 76 -6.96 0.37 8.23
N GLY A 77 -6.92 1.04 7.09
CA GLY A 77 -8.01 1.91 6.64
C GLY A 77 -7.74 2.40 5.23
N THR A 78 -8.78 2.80 4.52
CA THR A 78 -8.65 3.55 3.27
C THR A 78 -8.28 4.99 3.62
N GLY A 79 -7.04 5.41 3.37
CA GLY A 79 -6.68 6.82 3.45
C GLY A 79 -7.28 7.59 2.27
N ASN A 80 -7.89 8.75 2.51
CA ASN A 80 -8.23 9.70 1.44
C ASN A 80 -7.05 10.64 1.12
N HIS A 81 -5.96 10.54 1.86
CA HIS A 81 -4.82 11.44 1.77
C HIS A 81 -4.04 11.21 0.48
N TYR A 82 -3.54 12.30 -0.09
CA TYR A 82 -2.65 12.26 -1.23
C TYR A 82 -1.37 11.50 -0.85
N LEU A 83 -1.11 10.40 -1.54
CA LEU A 83 0.19 9.75 -1.47
C LEU A 83 1.24 10.70 -2.06
N PRO A 84 2.46 10.75 -1.51
CA PRO A 84 3.49 11.65 -2.01
C PRO A 84 4.10 11.14 -3.33
N VAL A 85 3.45 10.23 -4.04
CA VAL A 85 3.92 9.61 -5.29
C VAL A 85 2.84 9.73 -6.35
N ASN A 86 3.23 10.16 -7.55
CA ASN A 86 2.39 10.09 -8.74
C ASN A 86 3.00 9.09 -9.72
N VAL A 87 2.11 8.37 -10.40
CA VAL A 87 2.47 7.36 -11.37
C VAL A 87 1.55 7.54 -12.58
N VAL A 88 2.12 7.79 -13.75
CA VAL A 88 1.37 8.07 -14.97
C VAL A 88 1.78 7.06 -16.04
N ASN A 89 0.79 6.41 -16.65
CA ASN A 89 1.03 5.58 -17.82
C ASN A 89 1.14 6.49 -19.05
N THR A 90 2.32 6.57 -19.67
CA THR A 90 2.52 7.41 -20.87
C THR A 90 2.37 6.61 -22.15
N ARG A 91 2.67 5.31 -22.10
CA ARG A 91 2.40 4.30 -23.12
C ARG A 91 2.21 2.96 -22.39
N ASP A 92 1.48 2.00 -22.95
CA ASP A 92 0.97 0.79 -22.26
C ASP A 92 1.93 0.21 -21.20
N ASP A 93 3.22 0.06 -21.55
CA ASP A 93 4.27 -0.46 -20.68
C ASP A 93 5.32 0.56 -20.19
N ILE A 94 5.04 1.85 -20.19
CA ILE A 94 5.90 2.85 -19.53
C ILE A 94 5.11 3.65 -18.52
N TRP A 95 5.71 3.72 -17.34
CA TRP A 95 5.23 4.52 -16.24
C TRP A 95 6.27 5.60 -15.96
N GLU A 96 5.81 6.83 -16.00
CA GLU A 96 6.54 7.95 -15.43
C GLU A 96 6.16 8.07 -13.97
N MET A 97 7.16 8.12 -13.11
CA MET A 97 6.98 8.20 -11.66
C MET A 97 7.69 9.43 -11.13
N GLY A 98 7.07 10.05 -10.13
CA GLY A 98 7.73 11.08 -9.34
C GLY A 98 7.15 11.16 -7.94
N HIS A 99 7.85 11.86 -7.05
CA HIS A 99 7.36 12.11 -5.69
C HIS A 99 7.43 13.59 -5.28
N THR A 100 6.63 13.97 -4.29
CA THR A 100 6.60 15.31 -3.69
C THR A 100 7.35 15.41 -2.36
N VAL A 101 7.87 14.28 -1.82
CA VAL A 101 8.61 14.26 -0.54
C VAL A 101 9.76 15.28 -0.55
N VAL A 102 9.86 16.05 0.54
CA VAL A 102 10.78 17.19 0.62
C VAL A 102 12.21 16.79 0.93
N ASP A 103 12.42 15.84 1.84
CA ASP A 103 13.74 15.56 2.42
C ASP A 103 14.45 14.34 1.82
N THR A 104 13.90 13.79 0.73
CA THR A 104 14.59 12.77 -0.08
C THR A 104 14.68 13.19 -1.53
N SER A 105 15.75 12.74 -2.20
CA SER A 105 15.91 12.88 -3.65
C SER A 105 15.24 11.74 -4.42
N HIS A 106 14.97 10.61 -3.75
CA HIS A 106 14.33 9.47 -4.36
C HIS A 106 13.57 8.56 -3.38
N LEU A 107 12.64 7.75 -3.90
CA LEU A 107 11.96 6.69 -3.16
C LEU A 107 12.25 5.31 -3.75
N ARG A 108 12.34 4.30 -2.88
CA ARG A 108 12.49 2.89 -3.27
C ARG A 108 11.11 2.29 -3.57
N ALA A 109 11.01 1.50 -4.64
CA ALA A 109 9.78 0.83 -4.98
C ALA A 109 10.00 -0.49 -5.72
N PHE A 110 8.98 -1.35 -5.67
CA PHE A 110 8.93 -2.62 -6.38
C PHE A 110 7.72 -2.64 -7.30
N GLN A 111 7.95 -2.88 -8.57
CA GLN A 111 6.89 -3.16 -9.51
C GLN A 111 6.59 -4.66 -9.50
N VAL A 112 5.33 -5.02 -9.34
CA VAL A 112 4.86 -6.40 -9.31
C VAL A 112 3.72 -6.57 -10.31
N HIS A 113 3.82 -7.56 -11.18
CA HIS A 113 2.81 -7.94 -12.15
C HIS A 113 2.41 -9.40 -11.93
N VAL A 114 1.11 -9.63 -11.81
CA VAL A 114 0.53 -10.97 -11.62
C VAL A 114 -0.56 -11.18 -12.66
N LYS A 115 -0.49 -12.34 -13.33
CA LYS A 115 -1.51 -12.79 -14.28
C LYS A 115 -1.70 -14.30 -14.16
N GLY A 116 -2.82 -14.73 -13.59
CA GLY A 116 -3.05 -16.11 -13.20
C GLY A 116 -1.94 -16.59 -12.24
N ALA A 117 -1.28 -17.68 -12.59
CA ALA A 117 -0.17 -18.23 -11.81
C ALA A 117 1.20 -17.57 -12.11
N GLN A 118 1.26 -16.61 -13.03
CA GLN A 118 2.52 -15.97 -13.42
C GLN A 118 2.76 -14.70 -12.60
N LEU A 119 3.88 -14.67 -11.88
CA LEU A 119 4.42 -13.50 -11.19
C LEU A 119 5.63 -12.98 -11.97
N ARG A 120 5.74 -11.66 -12.10
CA ARG A 120 6.96 -10.98 -12.51
C ARG A 120 7.15 -9.73 -11.65
N TRP A 121 8.37 -9.42 -11.27
CA TRP A 121 8.65 -8.26 -10.47
C TRP A 121 10.03 -7.68 -10.76
N ALA A 122 10.19 -6.39 -10.44
CA ALA A 122 11.47 -5.71 -10.48
C ALA A 122 11.51 -4.65 -9.38
N GLU A 123 12.68 -4.45 -8.78
CA GLU A 123 12.93 -3.20 -8.06
C GLU A 123 13.06 -2.08 -9.10
N THR A 124 12.30 -1.00 -8.92
CA THR A 124 12.35 0.11 -9.86
C THR A 124 13.65 0.90 -9.67
N PRO A 125 14.14 1.60 -10.70
CA PRO A 125 15.04 2.72 -10.45
C PRO A 125 14.43 3.63 -9.38
N PRO A 126 15.25 4.27 -8.53
CA PRO A 126 14.72 5.15 -7.51
C PRO A 126 13.81 6.23 -8.11
N ILE A 127 12.59 6.34 -7.59
CA ILE A 127 11.59 7.31 -8.06
C ILE A 127 12.08 8.69 -7.67
N PRO A 128 12.29 9.65 -8.58
CA PRO A 128 12.85 10.96 -8.28
C PRO A 128 11.77 11.95 -7.87
N ARG A 129 12.20 13.09 -7.34
CA ARG A 129 11.30 14.19 -7.00
C ARG A 129 10.73 14.87 -8.25
N PHE A 130 9.46 15.30 -8.23
CA PHE A 130 8.89 16.14 -9.30
C PHE A 130 9.74 17.37 -9.59
N GLY A 131 9.85 17.71 -10.88
CA GLY A 131 10.68 18.82 -11.36
C GLY A 131 12.18 18.50 -11.46
N SER A 132 12.59 17.30 -11.03
CA SER A 132 13.91 16.72 -11.34
C SER A 132 13.84 15.90 -12.63
N ALA A 133 14.93 15.24 -13.02
CA ALA A 133 14.90 14.25 -14.10
C ALA A 133 13.78 13.21 -13.85
N VAL A 134 13.07 12.81 -14.90
CA VAL A 134 12.00 11.80 -14.81
C VAL A 134 12.63 10.41 -14.69
N ALA A 135 12.19 9.60 -13.72
CA ALA A 135 12.45 8.17 -13.80
C ALA A 135 11.37 7.54 -14.66
N GLU A 136 11.79 7.08 -15.83
CA GLU A 136 11.02 6.14 -16.61
C GLU A 136 11.27 4.74 -16.05
N THR A 137 10.19 4.07 -15.63
CA THR A 137 10.25 2.62 -15.41
C THR A 137 9.39 1.92 -16.43
N SER A 138 9.98 0.93 -17.11
CA SER A 138 9.26 0.09 -18.06
C SER A 138 8.50 -0.98 -17.30
N SER A 139 7.20 -1.10 -17.56
CA SER A 139 6.25 -1.92 -16.80
C SER A 139 6.35 -3.41 -17.02
N SER A 140 6.79 -3.83 -18.20
CA SER A 140 6.86 -5.26 -18.52
C SER A 140 7.59 -5.58 -19.82
N SER A 141 7.86 -4.59 -20.67
CA SER A 141 8.32 -4.80 -22.05
C SER A 141 9.79 -5.19 -22.19
N ASP A 142 10.56 -5.16 -21.10
CA ASP A 142 11.94 -5.67 -21.07
C ASP A 142 12.02 -6.86 -20.09
N PRO A 143 11.76 -8.09 -20.56
CA PRO A 143 11.74 -9.28 -19.72
C PRO A 143 13.06 -9.51 -18.97
N ALA A 144 14.18 -8.99 -19.47
CA ALA A 144 15.49 -9.14 -18.82
C ALA A 144 15.60 -8.36 -17.50
N LYS A 145 14.72 -7.38 -17.27
CA LYS A 145 14.69 -6.56 -16.05
C LYS A 145 13.80 -7.12 -14.95
N PHE A 146 13.03 -8.18 -15.23
CA PHE A 146 12.06 -8.74 -14.30
C PHE A 146 12.46 -10.14 -13.85
N ASP A 147 12.41 -10.38 -12.55
CA ASP A 147 12.49 -11.71 -11.95
C ASP A 147 11.08 -12.30 -11.85
N SER A 148 10.95 -13.63 -11.92
CA SER A 148 9.70 -14.37 -11.76
C SER A 148 9.63 -15.20 -10.48
N SER A 149 10.70 -15.20 -9.69
CA SER A 149 10.80 -15.93 -8.43
C SER A 149 10.08 -15.18 -7.31
N GLN A 150 9.02 -15.80 -6.79
CA GLN A 150 8.31 -15.30 -5.60
C GLN A 150 9.22 -15.27 -4.37
N SER A 151 10.09 -16.27 -4.19
CA SER A 151 11.01 -16.30 -3.05
C SER A 151 12.05 -15.18 -3.10
N ASN A 152 12.50 -14.80 -4.30
CA ASN A 152 13.40 -13.66 -4.44
C ASN A 152 12.67 -12.34 -4.16
N LEU A 153 11.40 -12.19 -4.57
CA LEU A 153 10.58 -11.03 -4.20
C LEU A 153 10.40 -10.91 -2.69
N VAL A 154 10.04 -12.02 -2.02
CA VAL A 154 9.90 -12.10 -0.56
C VAL A 154 11.20 -11.67 0.12
N LYS A 155 12.34 -12.20 -0.35
CA LYS A 155 13.65 -11.84 0.17
C LYS A 155 13.96 -10.35 -0.01
N SER A 156 13.75 -9.81 -1.20
CA SER A 156 14.03 -8.39 -1.49
C SER A 156 13.16 -7.45 -0.68
N LEU A 157 11.85 -7.73 -0.58
CA LEU A 157 10.95 -6.94 0.26
C LEU A 157 11.34 -7.03 1.75
N THR A 158 11.66 -8.21 2.25
CA THR A 158 12.07 -8.39 3.66
C THR A 158 13.35 -7.62 3.96
N THR A 159 14.35 -7.67 3.07
CA THR A 159 15.58 -6.89 3.20
C THR A 159 15.28 -5.40 3.21
N ALA A 160 14.50 -4.89 2.25
CA ALA A 160 14.18 -3.47 2.16
C ALA A 160 13.44 -2.97 3.40
N LEU A 161 12.48 -3.73 3.93
CA LEU A 161 11.77 -3.36 5.16
C LEU A 161 12.67 -3.39 6.40
N THR A 162 13.64 -4.31 6.44
CA THR A 162 14.64 -4.37 7.51
C THR A 162 15.55 -3.14 7.47
N GLU A 163 15.97 -2.71 6.27
CA GLU A 163 16.78 -1.51 6.06
C GLU A 163 16.05 -0.23 6.48
N GLU A 164 14.72 -0.17 6.34
CA GLU A 164 13.89 0.94 6.85
C GLU A 164 13.70 0.91 8.38
N GLY A 165 14.17 -0.14 9.06
CA GLY A 165 14.23 -0.21 10.51
C GLY A 165 13.29 -1.21 11.17
N LEU A 166 12.63 -2.10 10.42
CA LEU A 166 12.00 -3.27 11.02
C LEU A 166 13.07 -4.29 11.45
N THR A 167 12.81 -5.04 12.51
CA THR A 167 13.59 -6.24 12.81
C THR A 167 13.38 -7.30 11.72
N PRO A 168 14.30 -8.27 11.56
CA PRO A 168 14.11 -9.35 10.58
C PRO A 168 12.82 -10.14 10.75
N ALA A 169 12.37 -10.36 11.99
CA ALA A 169 11.12 -11.05 12.28
C ALA A 169 9.89 -10.21 11.90
N GLU A 170 9.89 -8.91 12.23
CA GLU A 170 8.80 -8.00 11.83
C GLU A 170 8.69 -7.89 10.31
N ALA A 171 9.82 -7.72 9.60
CA ALA A 171 9.84 -7.64 8.15
C ALA A 171 9.27 -8.91 7.50
N ALA A 172 9.69 -10.09 7.97
CA ALA A 172 9.20 -11.37 7.46
C ALA A 172 7.69 -11.54 7.73
N ALA A 173 7.24 -11.28 8.95
CA ALA A 173 5.85 -11.35 9.36
C ALA A 173 4.94 -10.44 8.52
N MET A 174 5.41 -9.23 8.20
CA MET A 174 4.71 -8.29 7.32
C MET A 174 4.61 -8.80 5.88
N VAL A 175 5.72 -9.29 5.30
CA VAL A 175 5.70 -9.82 3.92
C VAL A 175 4.79 -11.04 3.81
N HIS A 176 4.82 -11.97 4.78
CA HIS A 176 3.89 -13.10 4.83
C HIS A 176 2.43 -12.64 4.95
N THR A 177 2.16 -11.58 5.71
CA THR A 177 0.81 -11.01 5.84
C THR A 177 0.25 -10.52 4.50
N TRP A 178 1.12 -10.03 3.61
CA TRP A 178 0.71 -9.43 2.34
C TRP A 178 0.89 -10.33 1.13
N GLU A 179 1.46 -11.53 1.28
CA GLU A 179 1.91 -12.39 0.19
C GLU A 179 0.80 -12.65 -0.84
N ASP A 180 -0.34 -13.21 -0.42
CA ASP A 180 -1.48 -13.46 -1.32
C ASP A 180 -1.94 -12.16 -1.98
N ALA A 181 -2.07 -11.14 -1.13
CA ALA A 181 -2.32 -9.74 -1.43
C ALA A 181 -1.61 -9.25 -2.70
N TRP A 182 -0.29 -9.39 -2.66
CA TRP A 182 0.64 -8.69 -3.55
C TRP A 182 1.19 -9.59 -4.65
N MET A 183 1.18 -10.91 -4.46
CA MET A 183 1.89 -11.86 -5.32
C MET A 183 0.96 -12.85 -6.02
N LYS A 184 -0.31 -12.97 -5.60
CA LYS A 184 -1.27 -13.95 -6.16
C LYS A 184 -2.51 -13.30 -6.80
N GLU A 185 -2.89 -12.10 -6.37
CA GLU A 185 -3.98 -11.37 -7.02
C GLU A 185 -3.54 -10.81 -8.37
N ASP A 186 -4.38 -10.96 -9.40
CA ASP A 186 -4.15 -10.42 -10.74
C ASP A 186 -4.01 -8.89 -10.75
N GLY A 187 -3.14 -8.39 -11.63
CA GLY A 187 -2.95 -6.97 -11.89
C GLY A 187 -1.49 -6.52 -11.82
N THR A 188 -1.29 -5.23 -12.08
CA THR A 188 0.01 -4.55 -11.95
C THR A 188 -0.04 -3.61 -10.76
N ARG A 189 1.01 -3.60 -9.95
CA ARG A 189 1.12 -2.73 -8.78
C ARG A 189 2.52 -2.21 -8.55
N LEU A 190 2.58 -1.08 -7.89
CA LEU A 190 3.79 -0.50 -7.35
C LEU A 190 3.72 -0.53 -5.82
N LEU A 191 4.73 -1.14 -5.21
CA LEU A 191 4.90 -1.18 -3.76
C LEU A 191 5.99 -0.16 -3.41
N VAL A 192 5.62 0.96 -2.81
CA VAL A 192 6.54 2.06 -2.50
C VAL A 192 6.80 2.14 -1.01
N LEU A 193 8.08 2.19 -0.61
CA LEU A 193 8.46 2.42 0.77
C LEU A 193 8.33 3.93 1.05
N LEU A 194 7.49 4.28 2.03
CA LEU A 194 7.17 5.66 2.36
C LEU A 194 8.07 6.15 3.51
N PRO A 195 8.61 7.38 3.42
CA PRO A 195 9.38 7.98 4.51
C PRO A 195 8.52 8.19 5.76
N GLN A 196 9.09 7.89 6.93
CA GLN A 196 8.41 8.04 8.21
C GLN A 196 7.83 9.45 8.41
N GLU A 197 8.57 10.50 8.04
CA GLU A 197 8.11 11.90 8.13
C GLU A 197 6.80 12.18 7.36
N SER A 198 6.63 11.53 6.20
CA SER A 198 5.42 11.67 5.38
C SER A 198 4.23 11.02 6.07
N ILE A 199 4.48 9.94 6.81
CA ILE A 199 3.46 9.25 7.60
C ILE A 199 3.15 10.01 8.88
N ASP A 200 4.15 10.52 9.58
CA ASP A 200 3.98 11.28 10.82
C ASP A 200 3.12 12.52 10.60
N ALA A 201 3.22 13.15 9.43
CA ALA A 201 2.38 14.29 9.04
C ALA A 201 0.89 13.93 8.82
N VAL A 202 0.59 12.69 8.41
CA VAL A 202 -0.77 12.26 8.03
C VAL A 202 -1.45 11.44 9.12
N LEU A 203 -0.68 10.63 9.82
CA LEU A 203 -1.11 9.74 10.90
C LEU A 203 -0.23 10.01 12.12
N PRO A 204 -0.34 11.17 12.77
CA PRO A 204 0.48 11.46 13.94
C PRO A 204 0.23 10.41 15.04
N LEU A 205 1.24 10.16 15.86
CA LEU A 205 1.24 9.11 16.88
C LEU A 205 1.89 9.64 18.17
N SER A 206 1.19 9.50 19.29
CA SER A 206 1.72 9.75 20.63
C SER A 206 1.64 8.47 21.45
N ILE A 207 2.71 8.15 22.20
CA ILE A 207 2.78 6.97 23.06
C ILE A 207 3.23 7.42 24.45
N THR A 208 2.48 7.05 25.49
CA THR A 208 2.81 7.34 26.89
C THR A 208 2.83 6.04 27.71
N PRO A 209 3.92 5.73 28.45
CA PRO A 209 5.16 6.47 28.52
C PRO A 209 5.91 6.51 27.18
N GLN A 210 6.71 7.55 26.97
CA GLN A 210 7.45 7.71 25.73
C GLN A 210 8.46 6.55 25.57
N PRO A 211 8.45 5.83 24.44
CA PRO A 211 9.42 4.77 24.18
C PRO A 211 10.81 5.37 23.92
N ALA A 212 11.85 4.54 24.09
CA ALA A 212 13.23 4.95 23.78
C ALA A 212 13.42 5.28 22.29
N GLU A 213 12.67 4.61 21.41
CA GLU A 213 12.69 4.80 19.97
C GLU A 213 11.30 4.54 19.39
N THR A 214 10.98 5.17 18.27
CA THR A 214 9.77 4.89 17.48
C THR A 214 10.15 4.80 16.00
N ARG A 215 9.99 3.61 15.42
CA ARG A 215 10.17 3.35 14.00
C ARG A 215 8.84 3.08 13.34
N ARG A 216 8.61 3.70 12.19
CA ARG A 216 7.36 3.56 11.42
C ARG A 216 7.68 3.29 9.96
N VAL A 217 7.55 2.03 9.57
CA VAL A 217 7.80 1.58 8.19
C VAL A 217 6.46 1.37 7.49
N PHE A 218 6.28 2.04 6.34
CA PHE A 218 5.03 2.01 5.59
C PHE A 218 5.29 1.62 4.13
N VAL A 219 4.42 0.78 3.59
CA VAL A 219 4.40 0.44 2.17
C VAL A 219 3.08 0.90 1.56
N ALA A 220 3.16 1.81 0.59
CA ALA A 220 2.03 2.12 -0.26
C ALA A 220 1.90 1.09 -1.36
N ARG A 221 0.73 0.45 -1.47
CA ARG A 221 0.34 -0.35 -2.64
C ARG A 221 -0.49 0.51 -3.58
N LEU A 222 0.10 0.86 -4.73
CA LEU A 222 -0.60 1.54 -5.81
C LEU A 222 -0.97 0.52 -6.88
N GLU A 223 -2.25 0.44 -7.24
CA GLU A 223 -2.70 -0.39 -8.37
C GLU A 223 -2.57 0.41 -9.66
N LEU A 224 -1.89 -0.18 -10.65
CA LEU A 224 -1.55 0.47 -11.90
C LEU A 224 -2.48 0.00 -13.03
N LEU A 225 -3.29 0.91 -13.56
CA LEU A 225 -4.19 0.66 -14.69
C LEU A 225 -3.54 1.12 -16.00
N ASN A 226 -3.22 0.19 -16.89
CA ASN A 226 -2.70 0.57 -18.20
C ASN A 226 -3.78 1.23 -19.07
N THR A 227 -3.34 2.04 -20.04
CA THR A 227 -4.14 2.71 -21.07
C THR A 227 -5.17 1.80 -21.74
N THR A 228 -4.81 0.55 -22.05
CA THR A 228 -5.72 -0.43 -22.66
C THR A 228 -6.90 -0.77 -21.73
N THR A 229 -6.62 -0.99 -20.44
CA THR A 229 -7.65 -1.24 -19.42
C THR A 229 -8.52 -0.01 -19.20
N GLU A 230 -7.91 1.18 -19.05
CA GLU A 230 -8.65 2.44 -18.91
C GLU A 230 -9.59 2.67 -20.11
N SER A 231 -9.11 2.41 -21.32
CA SER A 231 -9.89 2.55 -22.55
C SER A 231 -11.05 1.55 -22.63
N HIS A 232 -10.84 0.30 -22.21
CA HIS A 232 -11.94 -0.68 -22.15
C HIS A 232 -13.00 -0.23 -21.15
N ILE A 233 -12.62 0.18 -19.94
CA ILE A 233 -13.58 0.67 -18.94
C ILE A 233 -14.35 1.89 -19.46
N GLY A 234 -13.68 2.81 -20.17
CA GLY A 234 -14.36 3.93 -20.85
C GLY A 234 -15.44 3.46 -21.84
N ARG A 235 -15.15 2.44 -22.66
CA ARG A 235 -16.15 1.84 -23.56
C ARG A 235 -17.31 1.19 -22.82
N LEU A 236 -17.06 0.60 -21.65
CA LEU A 236 -18.14 0.05 -20.81
C LEU A 236 -19.09 1.16 -20.34
N LEU A 237 -18.56 2.32 -19.95
CA LEU A 237 -19.37 3.46 -19.53
C LEU A 237 -20.24 3.95 -20.70
N ASP A 238 -19.67 4.05 -21.90
CA ASP A 238 -20.39 4.50 -23.10
C ASP A 238 -21.47 3.50 -23.56
N ALA A 239 -21.25 2.20 -23.35
CA ALA A 239 -22.15 1.14 -23.76
C ALA A 239 -23.31 0.88 -22.78
N TRP A 240 -23.29 1.45 -21.58
CA TRP A 240 -24.32 1.22 -20.56
C TRP A 240 -25.72 1.69 -21.03
N PRO A 241 -26.81 0.92 -20.81
CA PRO A 241 -26.90 -0.36 -20.08
C PRO A 241 -26.68 -1.63 -20.93
N ASN A 242 -26.30 -1.50 -22.20
CA ASN A 242 -26.26 -2.59 -23.19
C ASN A 242 -24.90 -3.31 -23.24
N LEU A 243 -24.40 -3.75 -22.09
CA LEU A 243 -23.11 -4.46 -22.01
C LEU A 243 -23.20 -5.88 -22.58
N SER A 244 -22.19 -6.28 -23.37
CA SER A 244 -22.01 -7.67 -23.80
C SER A 244 -21.64 -8.59 -22.63
N ASP A 245 -21.71 -9.90 -22.82
CA ASP A 245 -21.28 -10.84 -21.77
C ASP A 245 -19.75 -10.86 -21.58
N GLU A 246 -18.99 -10.53 -22.63
CA GLU A 246 -17.55 -10.29 -22.56
C GLU A 246 -17.24 -9.07 -21.69
N ASP A 247 -17.97 -7.96 -21.89
CA ASP A 247 -17.86 -6.75 -21.09
C ASP A 247 -18.15 -6.99 -19.61
N LYS A 248 -19.21 -7.76 -19.31
CA LYS A 248 -19.53 -8.15 -17.93
C LYS A 248 -18.44 -9.03 -17.33
N THR A 249 -17.82 -9.91 -18.13
CA THR A 249 -16.74 -10.78 -17.69
C THR A 249 -15.48 -9.98 -17.38
N PHE A 250 -15.10 -9.06 -18.25
CA PHE A 250 -14.00 -8.12 -18.02
C PHE A 250 -14.26 -7.22 -16.80
N ALA A 251 -15.46 -6.64 -16.67
CA ALA A 251 -15.81 -5.82 -15.50
C ALA A 251 -15.75 -6.62 -14.19
N LYS A 252 -16.02 -7.94 -14.23
CA LYS A 252 -15.84 -8.84 -13.09
C LYS A 252 -14.36 -9.14 -12.81
N SER A 253 -13.53 -9.30 -13.85
CA SER A 253 -12.10 -9.61 -13.70
C SER A 253 -11.30 -8.47 -13.06
N LEU A 254 -11.81 -7.23 -13.05
CA LEU A 254 -11.24 -6.13 -12.27
C LEU A 254 -11.23 -6.38 -10.75
N GLY A 255 -11.96 -7.39 -10.26
CA GLY A 255 -11.89 -7.82 -8.87
C GLY A 255 -12.08 -6.67 -7.88
N ARG A 256 -11.11 -6.54 -6.96
CA ARG A 256 -11.13 -5.53 -5.88
C ARG A 256 -10.88 -4.10 -6.35
N ILE A 257 -10.23 -3.89 -7.50
CA ILE A 257 -9.91 -2.53 -8.01
C ILE A 257 -11.05 -1.92 -8.82
N LYS A 258 -12.11 -2.68 -9.07
CA LYS A 258 -13.26 -2.29 -9.90
C LYS A 258 -13.77 -0.89 -9.59
N SER A 259 -14.09 -0.58 -8.33
CA SER A 259 -14.64 0.73 -7.96
C SER A 259 -13.68 1.88 -8.28
N ALA A 260 -12.40 1.71 -7.96
CA ALA A 260 -11.37 2.72 -8.26
C ALA A 260 -11.17 2.88 -9.77
N ALA A 261 -11.20 1.78 -10.52
CA ALA A 261 -11.01 1.77 -11.96
C ALA A 261 -12.16 2.47 -12.71
N PHE A 262 -13.41 2.24 -12.29
CA PHE A 262 -14.56 2.99 -12.82
C PHE A 262 -14.51 4.47 -12.43
N GLY A 263 -14.14 4.81 -11.18
CA GLY A 263 -13.94 6.20 -10.77
C GLY A 263 -12.89 6.92 -11.61
N ARG A 264 -11.77 6.25 -11.91
CA ARG A 264 -10.74 6.74 -12.82
C ARG A 264 -11.26 6.98 -14.24
N ALA A 265 -12.01 6.04 -14.81
CA ALA A 265 -12.59 6.19 -16.14
C ALA A 265 -13.57 7.37 -16.23
N VAL A 266 -14.41 7.56 -15.21
CA VAL A 266 -15.31 8.73 -15.10
C VAL A 266 -14.50 10.03 -15.08
N GLN A 267 -13.42 10.10 -14.28
CA GLN A 267 -12.55 11.28 -14.23
C GLN A 267 -11.92 11.59 -15.60
N ILE A 268 -11.48 10.57 -16.33
CA ILE A 268 -10.92 10.74 -17.69
C ILE A 268 -11.98 11.28 -18.64
N GLN A 269 -13.19 10.71 -18.66
CA GLN A 269 -14.28 11.20 -19.50
C GLN A 269 -14.67 12.64 -19.17
N HIS A 270 -14.75 12.96 -17.88
CA HIS A 270 -15.00 14.33 -17.41
C HIS A 270 -13.94 15.32 -17.95
N ASN A 271 -12.65 14.98 -17.81
CA ASN A 271 -11.56 15.83 -18.31
C ASN A 271 -11.62 16.02 -19.84
N LYS A 272 -11.97 14.97 -20.59
CA LYS A 272 -12.17 15.06 -22.05
C LYS A 272 -13.32 16.00 -22.41
N LEU A 273 -14.42 15.98 -21.66
CA LEU A 273 -15.55 16.89 -21.88
C LEU A 273 -15.17 18.34 -21.58
N LEU A 274 -14.43 18.58 -20.50
CA LEU A 274 -13.91 19.93 -20.19
C LEU A 274 -13.00 20.46 -21.30
N GLN A 275 -12.07 19.64 -21.80
CA GLN A 275 -11.20 20.02 -22.91
C GLN A 275 -12.01 20.38 -24.16
N ARG A 276 -12.94 19.51 -24.58
CA ARG A 276 -13.81 19.76 -25.74
C ARG A 276 -14.67 21.01 -25.57
N SER A 277 -15.16 21.29 -24.37
CA SER A 277 -15.90 22.51 -24.07
C SER A 277 -15.03 23.75 -24.31
N GLY A 278 -13.77 23.74 -23.86
CA GLY A 278 -12.83 24.83 -24.10
C GLY A 278 -12.50 25.02 -25.58
N GLU A 279 -12.31 23.93 -26.33
CA GLU A 279 -12.09 23.96 -27.78
C GLU A 279 -13.28 24.56 -28.53
N VAL A 280 -14.52 24.19 -28.16
CA VAL A 280 -15.74 24.75 -28.74
C VAL A 280 -15.88 26.24 -28.44
N GLN A 281 -15.62 26.67 -27.20
CA GLN A 281 -15.65 28.08 -26.82
C GLN A 281 -14.64 28.90 -27.64
N ALA A 282 -13.40 28.42 -27.73
CA ALA A 282 -12.36 29.08 -28.51
C ALA A 282 -12.68 29.15 -30.01
N ALA A 283 -13.39 28.17 -30.57
CA ALA A 283 -13.81 28.16 -31.97
C ALA A 283 -14.98 29.13 -32.24
N LEU A 284 -15.83 29.42 -31.25
CA LEU A 284 -16.93 30.38 -31.37
C LEU A 284 -16.48 31.85 -31.21
N GLU A 285 -15.29 32.08 -30.67
CA GLU A 285 -14.67 33.41 -30.50
C GLU A 285 -13.82 33.85 -31.71
N GLN A 286 -13.66 32.99 -32.72
CA GLN A 286 -12.97 33.26 -34.00
C GLN A 286 -13.94 33.65 -35.10
#